data_AF-A0A3M5JHX4-F1
#
_entry.id   AF-A0A3M5JHX4-F1
#
_cell.length_a   1.000
_cell.length_b   1.000
_cell.length_c   1.000
_cell.angle_alpha   90.00
_cell.angle_beta   90.00
_cell.angle_gamma   90.00
#
_symmetry.space_group_name_H-M   'P 1'
#
loop_
_entity.id
_entity.type
_entity.pdbx_description
1 polymer ?
#
loop_
_entity_poly.entity_id
_entity_poly.type
_entity_poly.pdbx_seq_one_letter_code
_entity_poly.pdbx_strand_id
1 'polypeptide(L)'
;MNINGIPNQANTLQQTALIPGTKNGDPTEDAGLEKAIASEAKKTEENVFYEYQKEPWLLESINEHITNRLDYVAHKKIVDVLELALINVTYDSFRKDLQETHPEIASKKFGFTLNESASIKIIDYDNSLTENDKSVLTHAINGFREFKEQIQQHAKTVMTLGRSEV
;
A
#
# COMPACT_ATOMS: atom_id res chain seq x y z
N MET A 1 -48.41 -8.48 3.29
CA MET A 1 -48.86 -9.88 3.46
C MET A 1 -47.70 -10.66 4.10
N ASN A 2 -47.99 -11.69 4.92
CA ASN A 2 -46.98 -12.56 5.57
C ASN A 2 -46.79 -13.84 4.70
N ILE A 3 -45.88 -14.81 4.92
CA ILE A 3 -45.06 -15.20 6.09
C ILE A 3 -43.69 -15.77 5.65
N ASN A 4 -42.78 -16.04 6.59
CA ASN A 4 -41.61 -16.92 6.41
C ASN A 4 -42.00 -18.38 6.08
N GLY A 5 -41.13 -19.14 5.39
CA GLY A 5 -41.29 -20.59 5.17
C GLY A 5 -40.03 -21.30 4.63
N ILE A 6 -39.28 -21.94 5.53
CA ILE A 6 -38.04 -22.74 5.33
C ILE A 6 -38.42 -24.19 4.95
N PRO A 7 -37.69 -24.94 4.05
CA PRO A 7 -36.45 -25.62 4.48
C PRO A 7 -35.30 -25.85 3.47
N ASN A 8 -34.10 -25.93 4.04
CA ASN A 8 -32.91 -26.59 3.49
C ASN A 8 -33.14 -28.10 3.31
N GLN A 9 -32.60 -28.69 2.24
CA GLN A 9 -32.19 -30.10 2.22
C GLN A 9 -30.82 -30.27 1.56
N ALA A 10 -29.98 -31.10 2.16
CA ALA A 10 -28.64 -31.42 1.67
C ALA A 10 -28.68 -32.57 0.65
N ASN A 11 -27.79 -32.51 -0.33
CA ASN A 11 -27.37 -33.65 -1.15
C ASN A 11 -25.85 -33.81 -0.97
N THR A 12 -25.40 -34.80 -0.18
CA THR A 12 -25.04 -36.18 -0.60
C THR A 12 -23.69 -36.23 -1.33
N LEU A 13 -22.63 -36.67 -0.62
CA LEU A 13 -22.00 -38.00 -0.70
C LEU A 13 -21.16 -38.19 -1.99
N GLN A 14 -19.93 -38.74 -2.01
CA GLN A 14 -19.34 -39.79 -1.15
C GLN A 14 -17.83 -39.55 -0.90
N GLN A 15 -17.31 -40.05 0.23
CA GLN A 15 -15.89 -40.39 0.39
C GLN A 15 -15.74 -41.91 0.29
N THR A 16 -14.67 -42.38 -0.36
CA THR A 16 -14.28 -43.80 -0.37
C THR A 16 -12.81 -43.90 0.02
N ALA A 17 -12.52 -44.73 1.02
CA ALA A 17 -11.17 -45.07 1.43
C ALA A 17 -10.99 -46.59 1.37
N LEU A 18 -9.80 -47.08 0.96
CA LEU A 18 -8.99 -48.11 1.65
C LEU A 18 -7.72 -48.49 0.87
N ILE A 19 -6.71 -48.94 1.61
CA ILE A 19 -5.29 -49.22 1.28
C ILE A 19 -5.09 -50.74 0.98
N PRO A 20 -3.89 -51.40 0.77
CA PRO A 20 -2.56 -51.18 1.42
C PRO A 20 -1.20 -51.56 0.70
N GLY A 21 -0.07 -51.13 1.29
CA GLY A 21 1.23 -51.86 1.36
C GLY A 21 2.39 -51.47 0.39
N THR A 22 3.71 -51.65 0.67
CA THR A 22 4.51 -51.99 1.88
C THR A 22 6.04 -51.75 1.63
N LYS A 23 6.86 -51.44 2.66
CA LYS A 23 8.31 -51.75 2.90
C LYS A 23 9.42 -50.63 2.94
N ASN A 24 9.94 -50.42 4.16
CA ASN A 24 11.35 -50.42 4.65
C ASN A 24 12.43 -49.37 4.22
N GLY A 25 13.10 -48.76 5.22
CA GLY A 25 14.41 -48.06 5.14
C GLY A 25 14.81 -47.36 6.47
N ASP A 26 16.08 -47.44 6.89
CA ASP A 26 16.62 -47.04 8.22
C ASP A 26 17.17 -45.56 8.24
N PRO A 27 17.49 -44.94 9.40
CA PRO A 27 17.73 -43.49 9.50
C PRO A 27 19.19 -43.05 9.39
N THR A 28 19.40 -41.82 8.91
CA THR A 28 20.66 -41.08 9.10
C THR A 28 20.35 -39.59 9.32
N GLU A 29 20.46 -39.14 10.57
CA GLU A 29 20.52 -37.70 10.91
C GLU A 29 21.95 -37.15 10.71
N ASP A 30 22.13 -35.85 10.95
CA ASP A 30 23.42 -35.13 11.06
C ASP A 30 24.13 -34.67 9.76
N ALA A 31 23.36 -34.29 8.74
CA ALA A 31 23.84 -33.41 7.65
C ALA A 31 22.93 -32.19 7.36
N GLY A 32 21.76 -32.12 8.00
CA GLY A 32 20.77 -31.06 7.77
C GLY A 32 20.91 -29.81 8.65
N LEU A 33 21.53 -29.94 9.83
CA LEU A 33 21.50 -28.90 10.86
C LEU A 33 22.40 -27.69 10.54
N GLU A 34 23.65 -27.89 10.09
CA GLU A 34 24.51 -26.74 9.75
C GLU A 34 23.96 -25.92 8.56
N LYS A 35 23.31 -26.57 7.59
CA LYS A 35 22.71 -25.88 6.45
C LYS A 35 21.46 -25.06 6.83
N ALA A 36 20.73 -25.46 7.88
CA ALA A 36 19.60 -24.70 8.40
C ALA A 36 20.06 -23.38 9.05
N ILE A 37 21.10 -23.43 9.90
CA ILE A 37 21.57 -22.27 10.66
C ILE A 37 22.19 -21.18 9.75
N ALA A 38 22.86 -21.59 8.66
CA ALA A 38 23.39 -20.65 7.66
C ALA A 38 22.31 -20.01 6.76
N SER A 39 21.11 -20.61 6.68
CA SER A 39 20.02 -20.13 5.81
C SER A 39 19.08 -19.13 6.51
N GLU A 40 19.15 -19.02 7.84
CA GLU A 40 18.26 -18.17 8.64
C GLU A 40 18.96 -16.92 9.19
N ALA A 41 19.94 -16.40 8.42
CA ALA A 41 20.21 -14.97 8.39
C ALA A 41 18.99 -14.26 7.77
N LYS A 42 17.92 -14.18 8.57
CA LYS A 42 16.64 -13.54 8.24
C LYS A 42 16.93 -12.06 7.99
N LYS A 43 17.24 -11.74 6.74
CA LYS A 43 17.46 -10.38 6.27
C LYS A 43 16.19 -9.63 6.61
N THR A 44 16.28 -8.73 7.59
CA THR A 44 15.21 -7.78 7.86
C THR A 44 15.08 -6.98 6.58
N GLU A 45 14.06 -7.28 5.78
CA GLU A 45 13.70 -6.44 4.65
C GLU A 45 13.26 -5.12 5.26
N GLU A 46 14.19 -4.16 5.30
CA GLU A 46 13.83 -2.76 5.48
C GLU A 46 12.75 -2.47 4.44
N ASN A 47 11.60 -1.99 4.89
CA ASN A 47 10.47 -1.71 4.01
C ASN A 47 10.79 -0.43 3.22
N VAL A 48 11.59 -0.57 2.17
CA VAL A 48 12.06 0.53 1.33
C VAL A 48 10.85 1.06 0.56
N PHE A 49 10.44 2.28 0.89
CA PHE A 49 9.26 2.91 0.28
C PHE A 49 9.35 3.02 -1.26
N TYR A 50 10.55 3.25 -1.79
CA TYR A 50 10.83 3.35 -3.23
C TYR A 50 12.15 2.67 -3.59
N GLU A 51 12.09 1.63 -4.42
CA GLU A 51 13.25 1.01 -5.03
C GLU A 51 13.46 1.56 -6.45
N TYR A 52 14.69 1.96 -6.77
CA TYR A 52 15.02 2.46 -8.10
C TYR A 52 15.16 1.32 -9.10
N GLN A 53 14.39 1.40 -10.19
CA GLN A 53 14.53 0.52 -11.34
C GLN A 53 15.32 1.22 -12.45
N LYS A 54 16.33 0.54 -12.99
CA LYS A 54 17.01 0.97 -14.21
C LYS A 54 16.13 0.60 -15.41
N GLU A 55 15.90 1.56 -16.31
CA GLU A 55 15.15 1.37 -17.56
C GLU A 55 13.74 0.78 -17.33
N PRO A 56 12.90 1.38 -16.45
CA PRO A 56 11.64 0.77 -16.01
C PRO A 56 10.62 0.55 -17.14
N TRP A 57 10.75 1.24 -18.27
CA TRP A 57 9.94 1.00 -19.48
C TRP A 57 10.19 -0.36 -20.15
N LEU A 58 11.21 -1.11 -19.73
CA LEU A 58 11.46 -2.50 -20.14
C LEU A 58 10.90 -3.53 -19.16
N LEU A 59 10.47 -3.10 -17.96
CA LEU A 59 10.06 -3.96 -16.84
C LEU A 59 8.57 -3.78 -16.51
N GLU A 60 8.11 -2.53 -16.44
CA GLU A 60 6.71 -2.18 -16.25
C GLU A 60 5.96 -2.31 -17.58
N SER A 61 5.31 -3.46 -17.79
CA SER A 61 4.32 -3.63 -18.87
C SER A 61 3.03 -2.87 -18.52
N ILE A 62 3.11 -1.53 -18.56
CA ILE A 62 1.96 -0.62 -18.35
C ILE A 62 0.95 -0.78 -19.48
N ASN A 63 1.46 -0.93 -20.70
CA ASN A 63 0.71 -1.06 -21.95
C ASN A 63 1.65 -1.69 -22.99
N GLU A 64 1.14 -2.62 -23.80
CA GLU A 64 1.92 -3.30 -24.86
C GLU A 64 2.55 -2.36 -25.90
N HIS A 65 2.06 -1.12 -26.02
CA HIS A 65 2.59 -0.10 -26.92
C HIS A 65 3.71 0.76 -26.28
N ILE A 66 3.84 0.79 -24.95
CA ILE A 66 4.88 1.59 -24.27
C ILE A 66 6.14 0.72 -24.13
N THR A 67 7.03 0.82 -25.11
CA THR A 67 8.26 0.01 -25.19
C THR A 67 9.55 0.84 -25.12
N ASN A 68 9.45 2.17 -24.99
CA ASN A 68 10.58 3.09 -24.99
C ASN A 68 10.43 4.19 -23.92
N ARG A 69 11.57 4.80 -23.57
CA ARG A 69 11.69 5.87 -22.56
C ARG A 69 10.81 7.09 -22.82
N LEU A 70 10.66 7.51 -24.08
CA LEU A 70 9.94 8.74 -24.42
C LEU A 70 8.45 8.59 -24.13
N ASP A 71 7.84 7.51 -24.63
CA ASP A 71 6.42 7.22 -24.42
C ASP A 71 6.12 6.89 -22.95
N TYR A 72 7.06 6.20 -22.26
CA TYR A 72 6.95 5.92 -20.83
C TYR A 72 6.95 7.21 -19.99
N VAL A 73 7.89 8.13 -20.22
CA VAL A 73 7.94 9.40 -19.51
C VAL A 73 6.72 10.26 -19.85
N ALA A 74 6.27 10.29 -21.11
CA ALA A 74 5.05 10.99 -21.50
C ALA A 74 3.81 10.42 -20.77
N HIS A 75 3.68 9.09 -20.70
CA HIS A 75 2.62 8.42 -19.96
C HIS A 75 2.67 8.73 -18.46
N LYS A 76 3.83 8.59 -17.80
CA LYS A 76 3.98 8.89 -16.37
C LYS A 76 3.68 10.35 -16.05
N LYS A 77 3.96 11.31 -16.95
CA LYS A 77 3.56 12.71 -16.78
C LYS A 77 2.05 12.93 -16.86
N ILE A 78 1.33 12.16 -17.68
CA ILE A 78 -0.14 12.18 -17.70
C ILE A 78 -0.69 11.60 -16.38
N VAL A 79 -0.11 10.50 -15.90
CA VAL A 79 -0.48 9.89 -14.61
C VAL A 79 -0.23 10.86 -13.45
N ASP A 80 0.94 11.49 -13.39
CA ASP A 80 1.32 12.48 -12.37
C ASP A 80 0.28 13.61 -12.22
N VAL A 81 -0.17 14.18 -13.34
CA VAL A 81 -1.20 15.23 -13.37
C VAL A 81 -2.56 14.72 -12.88
N LEU A 82 -2.94 13.49 -13.24
CA LEU A 82 -4.20 12.87 -12.81
C LEU A 82 -4.19 12.49 -11.33
N GLU A 83 -3.07 11.96 -10.83
CA GLU A 83 -2.86 11.65 -9.41
C GLU A 83 -2.93 12.93 -8.56
N LEU A 84 -2.24 14.00 -8.97
CA LEU A 84 -2.29 15.30 -8.29
C LEU A 84 -3.71 15.90 -8.28
N ALA A 85 -4.44 15.79 -9.39
CA ALA A 85 -5.83 16.25 -9.46
C ALA A 85 -6.74 15.47 -8.49
N LEU A 86 -6.58 14.15 -8.40
CA LEU A 86 -7.32 13.30 -7.47
C LEU A 86 -6.97 13.62 -6.01
N ILE A 87 -5.68 13.78 -5.70
CA ILE A 87 -5.17 14.20 -4.38
C ILE A 87 -5.84 15.49 -3.92
N ASN A 88 -5.93 16.51 -4.79
CA ASN A 88 -6.57 17.78 -4.46
C ASN A 88 -8.07 17.61 -4.12
N VAL A 89 -8.81 16.83 -4.90
CA VAL A 89 -10.24 16.54 -4.65
C VAL A 89 -10.45 15.76 -3.34
N THR A 90 -9.57 14.79 -3.05
CA THR A 90 -9.62 14.03 -1.79
C THR A 90 -9.26 14.93 -0.60
N TYR A 91 -8.26 15.80 -0.74
CA TYR A 91 -7.87 16.76 0.31
C TYR A 91 -8.96 17.81 0.59
N ASP A 92 -9.60 18.36 -0.44
CA ASP A 92 -10.75 19.25 -0.27
C ASP A 92 -11.92 18.56 0.45
N SER A 93 -12.10 17.25 0.23
CA SER A 93 -13.09 16.45 0.94
C SER A 93 -12.70 16.24 2.41
N PHE A 94 -11.43 15.94 2.69
CA PHE A 94 -10.88 15.86 4.05
C PHE A 94 -11.03 17.19 4.80
N ARG A 95 -10.76 18.32 4.14
CA ARG A 95 -10.88 19.66 4.74
C ARG A 95 -12.32 20.03 5.08
N LYS A 96 -13.32 19.53 4.35
CA LYS A 96 -14.75 19.67 4.70
C LYS A 96 -15.13 18.81 5.90
N ASP A 97 -14.75 17.52 5.87
CA ASP A 97 -14.98 16.58 6.97
C ASP A 97 -14.36 17.07 8.29
N LEU A 98 -13.12 17.58 8.25
CA LEU A 98 -12.44 18.21 9.38
C LEU A 98 -13.17 19.48 9.87
N GLN A 99 -13.76 20.26 8.97
CA GLN A 99 -14.51 21.48 9.33
C GLN A 99 -15.86 21.16 10.00
N GLU A 100 -16.46 20.01 9.70
CA GLU A 100 -17.68 19.52 10.33
C GLU A 100 -17.42 18.80 11.67
N THR A 101 -16.32 18.06 11.78
CA THR A 101 -15.98 17.24 12.97
C THR A 101 -15.12 17.96 14.00
N HIS A 102 -14.18 18.81 13.56
CA HIS A 102 -13.18 19.50 14.38
C HIS A 102 -12.97 20.95 13.91
N PRO A 103 -14.01 21.82 13.95
CA PRO A 103 -13.97 23.19 13.44
C PRO A 103 -12.85 24.04 14.07
N GLU A 104 -12.51 23.79 15.34
CA GLU A 104 -11.43 24.42 16.09
C GLU A 104 -10.03 24.11 15.52
N ILE A 105 -9.85 22.91 14.95
CA ILE A 105 -8.62 22.48 14.27
C ILE A 105 -8.66 22.91 12.80
N ALA A 106 -9.80 22.79 12.13
CA ALA A 106 -9.96 23.15 10.71
C ALA A 106 -9.60 24.62 10.44
N SER A 107 -9.87 25.53 11.38
CA SER A 107 -9.50 26.94 11.27
C SER A 107 -7.98 27.22 11.26
N LYS A 108 -7.16 26.25 11.67
CA LYS A 108 -5.70 26.38 11.80
C LYS A 108 -4.97 26.03 10.51
N LYS A 109 -3.76 26.57 10.36
CA LYS A 109 -2.88 26.31 9.23
C LYS A 109 -1.98 25.12 9.52
N PHE A 110 -1.92 24.17 8.59
CA PHE A 110 -0.96 23.08 8.63
C PHE A 110 -0.65 22.60 7.20
N GLY A 111 0.53 22.03 7.04
CA GLY A 111 0.91 21.23 5.88
C GLY A 111 1.00 19.75 6.26
N PHE A 112 1.42 18.93 5.32
CA PHE A 112 1.70 17.53 5.56
C PHE A 112 2.82 17.02 4.63
N THR A 113 3.43 15.90 5.00
CA THR A 113 4.45 15.18 4.22
C THR A 113 4.40 13.69 4.54
N LEU A 114 5.18 12.85 3.85
CA LEU A 114 5.40 11.47 4.27
C LEU A 114 6.58 11.38 5.25
N ASN A 115 6.44 10.53 6.27
CA ASN A 115 7.54 10.16 7.16
C ASN A 115 8.31 8.93 6.62
N GLU A 116 9.29 8.45 7.39
CA GLU A 116 10.10 7.26 7.08
C GLU A 116 9.27 5.98 6.88
N SER A 117 8.12 5.85 7.55
CA SER A 117 7.18 4.73 7.37
C SER A 117 6.15 4.95 6.26
N ALA A 118 6.35 5.96 5.40
CA ALA A 118 5.42 6.41 4.37
C ALA A 118 4.01 6.76 4.87
N SER A 119 3.86 7.09 6.15
CA SER A 119 2.62 7.62 6.74
C SER A 119 2.60 9.13 6.63
N ILE A 120 1.41 9.74 6.56
CA ILE A 120 1.28 11.18 6.55
C ILE A 120 1.65 11.74 7.92
N LYS A 121 2.56 12.71 7.93
CA LYS A 121 3.00 13.50 9.08
C LYS A 121 2.56 14.95 8.89
N ILE A 122 1.93 15.52 9.91
CA ILE A 122 1.52 16.92 9.94
C ILE A 122 2.73 17.84 10.11
N ILE A 123 2.72 18.97 9.40
CA ILE A 123 3.70 20.06 9.52
C ILE A 123 2.96 21.28 10.09
N ASP A 124 3.37 21.71 11.27
CA ASP A 124 2.94 22.96 11.89
C ASP A 124 3.97 24.06 11.54
N TYR A 125 3.53 25.08 10.80
CA TYR A 125 4.42 26.15 10.33
C TYR A 125 4.48 27.36 11.26
N ASP A 126 3.42 27.60 12.04
CA ASP A 126 3.27 28.78 12.90
C ASP A 126 3.17 28.44 14.40
N ASN A 127 3.31 27.15 14.76
CA ASN A 127 3.18 26.60 16.11
C ASN A 127 1.77 26.80 16.71
N SER A 128 0.74 26.82 15.86
CA SER A 128 -0.65 26.98 16.28
C SER A 128 -1.34 25.67 16.70
N LEU A 129 -0.75 24.51 16.40
CA LEU A 129 -1.28 23.21 16.77
C LEU A 129 -0.77 22.76 18.14
N THR A 130 -1.70 22.40 19.03
CA THR A 130 -1.37 21.65 20.24
C THR A 130 -0.97 20.20 19.89
N GLU A 131 -0.33 19.49 20.81
CA GLU A 131 -0.04 18.06 20.61
C GLU A 131 -1.31 17.20 20.44
N ASN A 132 -2.43 17.62 21.04
CA ASN A 132 -3.73 17.00 20.80
C ASN A 132 -4.19 17.24 19.35
N ASP A 133 -4.08 18.48 18.85
CA ASP A 133 -4.49 18.81 17.48
C ASP A 133 -3.66 18.02 16.46
N LYS A 134 -2.34 17.91 16.69
CA LYS A 134 -1.43 17.10 15.86
C LYS A 134 -1.81 15.63 15.88
N SER A 135 -2.19 15.08 17.03
CA SER A 135 -2.66 13.70 17.18
C SER A 135 -3.96 13.45 16.41
N VAL A 136 -4.97 14.31 16.59
CA VAL A 136 -6.26 14.24 15.89
C VAL A 136 -6.05 14.35 14.37
N LEU A 137 -5.31 15.35 13.90
CA LEU A 137 -5.00 15.53 12.47
C LEU A 137 -4.25 14.34 11.88
N THR A 138 -3.24 13.82 12.59
CA THR A 138 -2.45 12.67 12.12
C THR A 138 -3.33 11.43 12.00
N HIS A 139 -4.21 11.16 12.98
CA HIS A 139 -5.13 10.04 12.91
C HIS A 139 -6.14 10.20 11.76
N ALA A 140 -6.82 11.35 11.70
CA ALA A 140 -7.85 11.63 10.71
C ALA A 140 -7.30 11.55 9.27
N ILE A 141 -6.19 12.22 8.97
CA ILE A 141 -5.67 12.29 7.59
C ILE A 141 -5.09 10.96 7.08
N ASN A 142 -4.55 10.11 7.97
CA ASN A 142 -4.03 8.78 7.59
C ASN A 142 -5.14 7.73 7.41
N GLY A 143 -6.30 7.95 8.02
CA GLY A 143 -7.50 7.12 7.88
C GLY A 143 -8.55 7.67 6.90
N PHE A 144 -8.34 8.86 6.32
CA PHE A 144 -9.31 9.47 5.42
C PHE A 144 -9.26 8.82 4.02
N ARG A 145 -10.11 7.80 3.84
CA ARG A 145 -10.26 7.08 2.56
C ARG A 145 -8.89 6.57 2.08
N GLU A 146 -8.63 6.61 0.78
CA GLU A 146 -7.35 6.23 0.16
C GLU A 146 -6.34 7.40 0.08
N PHE A 147 -6.50 8.47 0.87
CA PHE A 147 -5.68 9.69 0.70
C PHE A 147 -4.18 9.43 0.92
N LYS A 148 -3.85 8.63 1.93
CA LYS A 148 -2.46 8.21 2.21
C LYS A 148 -1.87 7.44 1.03
N GLU A 149 -2.62 6.47 0.51
CA GLU A 149 -2.25 5.64 -0.63
C GLU A 149 -2.08 6.47 -1.92
N GLN A 150 -2.93 7.48 -2.13
CA GLN A 150 -2.81 8.44 -3.25
C GLN A 150 -1.50 9.26 -3.15
N ILE A 151 -1.21 9.86 -1.97
CA ILE A 151 0.05 10.58 -1.74
C ILE A 151 1.27 9.66 -1.92
N GLN A 152 1.19 8.41 -1.45
CA GLN A 152 2.23 7.40 -1.62
C GLN A 152 2.49 7.09 -3.11
N GLN A 153 1.45 6.87 -3.93
CA GLN A 153 1.64 6.58 -5.35
C GLN A 153 2.19 7.78 -6.11
N HIS A 154 1.64 8.97 -5.90
CA HIS A 154 2.14 10.20 -6.53
C HIS A 154 3.61 10.47 -6.19
N ALA A 155 4.02 10.27 -4.94
CA ALA A 155 5.44 10.36 -4.56
C ALA A 155 6.33 9.36 -5.33
N LYS A 156 5.86 8.14 -5.58
CA LYS A 156 6.59 7.15 -6.40
C LYS A 156 6.62 7.55 -7.88
N THR A 157 5.53 8.08 -8.43
CA THR A 157 5.47 8.61 -9.80
C THR A 157 6.50 9.73 -10.00
N VAL A 158 6.55 10.71 -9.09
CA VAL A 158 7.53 11.81 -9.12
C VAL A 158 8.97 11.31 -9.00
N MET A 159 9.23 10.35 -8.09
CA MET A 159 10.57 9.74 -7.95
C MET A 159 11.01 9.01 -9.22
N THR A 160 10.11 8.25 -9.86
CA THR A 160 10.39 7.56 -11.13
C THR A 160 10.62 8.54 -12.27
N LEU A 161 9.84 9.63 -12.37
CA LEU A 161 10.04 10.68 -13.37
C LEU A 161 11.42 11.34 -13.22
N GLY A 162 11.76 11.83 -12.02
CA GLY A 162 13.05 12.49 -11.77
C GLY A 162 14.29 11.61 -12.01
N ARG A 163 14.12 10.27 -12.03
CA ARG A 163 15.16 9.29 -12.38
C ARG A 163 15.14 8.85 -13.85
N SER A 164 14.04 9.11 -14.56
CA SER A 164 13.83 8.69 -15.97
C SER A 164 14.01 9.85 -16.97
N GLU A 165 14.19 11.09 -16.51
CA GLU A 165 14.43 12.26 -17.36
C GLU A 165 15.91 12.54 -17.67
N VAL A 166 16.82 12.01 -16.84
CA VAL A 166 18.29 12.04 -17.03
C VAL A 166 18.78 10.94 -17.97
#